data_AF-K1TRN2-F1
#
_entry.id   AF-K1TRN2-F1
#
_cell.length_a   1.000
_cell.length_b   1.000
_cell.length_c   1.000
_cell.angle_alpha   90.00
_cell.angle_beta   90.00
_cell.angle_gamma   90.00
#
_symmetry.space_group_name_H-M   'P 1'
#
loop_
_entity.id
_entity.type
_entity.pdbx_description
1 polymer ?
#
loop_
_entity_poly.entity_id
_entity_poly.type
_entity_poly.pdbx_seq_one_letter_code
_entity_poly.pdbx_strand_id
1 'polypeptide(L)'
;KAVPDMVIDYKLSIVTPQRGKGGIDEADAVQFAQWLVEDGVDMLHVAQANHTGNMADTIPPMGVQPYGFFVKIAGDIKKAVNVPVSAVGRIVDAEMAERVIESGMADMVAVGRPLLADPDWGTKIAAGKACDIRRCISCNKGCTDAIQNRQFLSCVLNAENGYENTRSIQPAAQEKEDRRPRRRPCRSGSRPCGSAARP
;
A
#
# COMPACT_ATOMS: atom_id res chain seq x y z
N LYS A 1 12.33 -19.40 -21.02
CA LYS A 1 12.69 -18.88 -19.68
C LYS A 1 13.78 -19.75 -19.07
N ALA A 2 14.78 -19.16 -18.42
CA ALA A 2 15.84 -19.93 -17.74
C ALA A 2 15.35 -20.65 -16.46
N VAL A 3 14.24 -20.18 -15.87
CA VAL A 3 13.61 -20.72 -14.66
C VAL A 3 12.10 -20.94 -14.91
N PRO A 4 11.69 -22.05 -15.57
CA PRO A 4 10.31 -22.22 -16.05
C PRO A 4 9.26 -22.32 -14.93
N ASP A 5 9.65 -22.77 -13.73
CA ASP A 5 8.75 -22.99 -12.60
C ASP A 5 8.73 -21.82 -11.60
N MET A 6 9.42 -20.71 -11.90
CA MET A 6 9.51 -19.55 -11.03
C MET A 6 8.82 -18.34 -11.66
N VAL A 7 7.96 -17.67 -10.87
CA VAL A 7 7.36 -16.39 -11.26
C VAL A 7 8.43 -15.30 -11.25
N ILE A 8 8.55 -14.59 -12.36
CA ILE A 8 9.39 -13.39 -12.46
C ILE A 8 8.49 -12.15 -12.28
N ASP A 9 8.44 -11.62 -11.05
CA ASP A 9 7.87 -10.30 -10.78
C ASP A 9 8.93 -9.22 -11.03
N TYR A 10 8.59 -8.24 -11.86
CA TYR A 10 9.45 -7.09 -12.12
C TYR A 10 8.88 -5.82 -11.49
N LYS A 11 9.64 -5.25 -10.56
CA LYS A 11 9.35 -3.94 -9.98
C LYS A 11 9.65 -2.81 -10.96
N LEU A 12 8.64 -2.50 -11.78
CA LEU A 12 8.67 -1.46 -12.78
C LEU A 12 8.69 -0.08 -12.12
N SER A 13 9.89 0.48 -12.03
CA SER A 13 10.17 1.75 -11.37
C SER A 13 10.04 2.90 -12.37
N ILE A 14 9.02 3.75 -12.18
CA ILE A 14 8.70 4.86 -13.11
C ILE A 14 9.00 6.21 -12.45
N VAL A 15 9.59 7.13 -13.21
CA VAL A 15 9.75 8.54 -12.85
C VAL A 15 8.73 9.39 -13.59
N THR A 16 8.32 10.49 -12.95
CA THR A 16 7.46 11.50 -13.58
C THR A 16 8.26 12.79 -13.72
N PRO A 17 7.85 13.74 -14.59
CA PRO A 17 8.59 15.00 -14.77
C PRO A 17 8.81 15.79 -13.47
N GLN A 18 7.96 15.57 -12.46
CA GLN A 18 8.05 16.24 -11.17
C GLN A 18 8.75 15.42 -10.08
N ARG A 19 8.96 14.10 -10.26
CA ARG A 19 9.31 13.18 -9.15
C ARG A 19 10.09 11.94 -9.56
N GLY A 20 10.96 11.49 -8.66
CA GLY A 20 11.78 10.30 -8.85
C GLY A 20 13.03 10.58 -9.70
N LYS A 21 14.01 9.68 -9.63
CA LYS A 21 15.21 9.66 -10.51
C LYS A 21 15.63 8.22 -10.78
N GLY A 22 16.26 7.94 -11.92
CA GLY A 22 16.82 6.61 -12.19
C GLY A 22 15.78 5.50 -12.39
N GLY A 23 14.59 5.85 -12.88
CA GLY A 23 13.59 4.91 -13.39
C GLY A 23 13.24 5.24 -14.85
N ILE A 24 12.27 4.53 -15.42
CA ILE A 24 11.77 4.81 -16.77
C ILE A 24 10.83 6.02 -16.76
N ASP A 25 10.91 6.89 -17.76
CA ASP A 25 9.97 8.00 -17.88
C ASP A 25 8.55 7.49 -18.12
N GLU A 26 7.54 8.17 -17.54
CA GLU A 26 6.13 7.82 -17.70
C GLU A 26 5.71 7.65 -19.18
N ALA A 27 6.30 8.46 -20.08
CA ALA A 27 6.04 8.39 -21.51
C ALA A 27 6.51 7.06 -22.16
N ASP A 28 7.57 6.47 -21.65
CA ASP A 28 8.19 5.25 -22.19
C ASP A 28 7.77 3.99 -21.41
N ALA A 29 7.16 4.16 -20.24
CA ALA A 29 6.83 3.09 -19.31
C ALA A 29 5.97 1.98 -19.92
N VAL A 30 5.01 2.34 -20.79
CA VAL A 30 4.13 1.36 -21.47
C VAL A 30 4.93 0.50 -22.45
N GLN A 31 5.75 1.12 -23.30
CA GLN A 31 6.56 0.40 -24.28
C GLN A 31 7.57 -0.51 -23.58
N PHE A 32 8.20 -0.01 -22.51
CA PHE A 32 9.17 -0.78 -21.73
C PHE A 32 8.51 -1.97 -21.02
N ALA A 33 7.29 -1.80 -20.49
CA ALA A 33 6.52 -2.89 -19.91
C ALA A 33 6.23 -4.01 -20.92
N GLN A 34 5.90 -3.67 -22.17
CA GLN A 34 5.67 -4.65 -23.22
C GLN A 34 6.93 -5.46 -23.55
N TRP A 35 8.09 -4.79 -23.66
CA TRP A 35 9.36 -5.48 -23.89
C TRP A 35 9.73 -6.44 -22.75
N LEU A 36 9.49 -6.03 -21.50
CA LEU A 36 9.71 -6.91 -20.34
C LEU A 36 8.84 -8.17 -20.40
N VAL A 37 7.58 -8.02 -20.80
CA VAL A 37 6.65 -9.15 -20.95
C VAL A 37 7.07 -10.07 -22.10
N GLU A 38 7.48 -9.50 -23.24
CA GLU A 38 8.04 -10.25 -24.38
C GLU A 38 9.28 -11.07 -23.99
N ASP A 39 10.12 -10.52 -23.10
CA ASP A 39 11.33 -11.19 -22.59
C ASP A 39 11.04 -12.17 -21.43
N GLY A 40 9.76 -12.31 -21.04
CA GLY A 40 9.29 -13.37 -20.15
C GLY A 40 9.06 -12.97 -18.70
N VAL A 41 8.87 -11.69 -18.39
CA VAL A 41 8.32 -11.25 -17.09
C VAL A 41 6.88 -11.77 -16.92
N ASP A 42 6.57 -12.31 -15.74
CA ASP A 42 5.26 -12.89 -15.40
C ASP A 42 4.30 -11.90 -14.74
N MET A 43 4.82 -10.85 -14.12
CA MET A 43 4.03 -9.85 -13.41
C MET A 43 4.78 -8.52 -13.33
N LEU A 44 4.04 -7.41 -13.36
CA LEU A 44 4.60 -6.08 -13.17
C LEU A 44 4.13 -5.48 -11.84
N HIS A 45 5.09 -5.09 -11.01
CA HIS A 45 4.85 -4.29 -9.82
C HIS A 45 5.17 -2.81 -10.09
N VAL A 46 4.12 -2.06 -10.45
CA VAL A 46 4.24 -0.67 -10.89
C VAL A 46 4.38 0.25 -9.69
N ALA A 47 5.54 0.86 -9.55
CA ALA A 47 5.88 1.71 -8.42
C ALA A 47 6.66 2.95 -8.84
N GLN A 48 6.60 4.00 -8.03
CA GLN A 48 7.44 5.17 -8.23
C GLN A 48 8.90 4.82 -7.97
N ALA A 49 9.77 5.26 -8.87
CA ALA A 49 11.20 5.09 -8.74
C ALA A 49 11.79 6.00 -7.65
N ASN A 50 12.82 5.46 -7.01
CA ASN A 50 13.86 6.14 -6.24
C ASN A 50 13.63 6.40 -4.75
N HIS A 51 14.66 6.08 -3.97
CA HIS A 51 14.82 6.47 -2.57
C HIS A 51 15.97 7.50 -2.39
N THR A 52 16.66 7.87 -3.47
CA THR A 52 17.82 8.75 -3.52
C THR A 52 17.39 10.20 -3.73
N GLY A 53 17.76 11.10 -2.82
CA GLY A 53 17.38 12.51 -2.88
C GLY A 53 16.14 12.80 -2.03
N ASN A 54 14.95 12.43 -2.51
CA ASN A 54 13.70 12.69 -1.79
C ASN A 54 12.86 11.43 -1.57
N MET A 55 12.91 10.86 -0.37
CA MET A 55 12.12 9.70 0.04
C MET A 55 10.60 9.97 -0.03
N ALA A 56 10.18 11.23 0.06
CA ALA A 56 8.77 11.61 0.02
C ALA A 56 8.14 11.47 -1.38
N ASP A 57 8.93 11.29 -2.44
CA ASP A 57 8.39 10.97 -3.77
C ASP A 57 7.77 9.58 -3.72
N THR A 58 8.55 8.56 -3.33
CA THR A 58 8.09 7.16 -3.30
C THR A 58 7.26 6.82 -2.06
N ILE A 59 7.58 7.40 -0.90
CA ILE A 59 6.92 7.12 0.39
C ILE A 59 6.42 8.44 0.99
N PRO A 60 5.41 9.09 0.38
CA PRO A 60 4.97 10.40 0.81
C PRO A 60 4.41 10.38 2.23
N PRO A 61 4.75 11.38 3.06
CA PRO A 61 4.08 11.56 4.34
C PRO A 61 2.65 12.06 4.13
N MET A 62 1.92 12.17 5.23
CA MET A 62 0.53 12.65 5.23
C MET A 62 0.42 14.01 4.53
N GLY A 63 -0.56 14.15 3.65
CA GLY A 63 -0.90 15.41 2.99
C GLY A 63 -0.05 15.78 1.78
N VAL A 64 1.06 15.07 1.51
CA VAL A 64 1.94 15.40 0.37
C VAL A 64 1.40 14.88 -0.96
N GLN A 65 0.81 13.68 -0.97
CA GLN A 65 0.19 13.08 -2.15
C GLN A 65 -1.26 12.66 -1.90
N PRO A 66 -2.14 12.72 -2.91
CA PRO A 66 -3.45 12.10 -2.80
C PRO A 66 -3.33 10.58 -2.59
N TYR A 67 -4.41 9.98 -2.09
CA TYR A 67 -4.51 8.53 -2.05
C TYR A 67 -4.59 7.97 -3.48
N GLY A 68 -3.91 6.85 -3.74
CA GLY A 68 -3.89 6.23 -5.06
C GLY A 68 -3.13 7.03 -6.13
N PHE A 69 -2.20 7.90 -5.75
CA PHE A 69 -1.55 8.83 -6.69
C PHE A 69 -0.79 8.17 -7.85
N PHE A 70 -0.51 6.86 -7.76
CA PHE A 70 0.19 6.09 -8.79
C PHE A 70 -0.72 5.12 -9.56
N VAL A 71 -2.00 5.01 -9.16
CA VAL A 71 -2.94 4.03 -9.72
C VAL A 71 -3.20 4.26 -11.20
N LYS A 72 -3.27 5.52 -11.65
CA LYS A 72 -3.49 5.83 -13.07
C LYS A 72 -2.38 5.25 -13.96
N ILE A 73 -1.12 5.43 -13.57
CA ILE A 73 0.04 4.93 -14.32
C ILE A 73 0.00 3.40 -14.40
N ALA A 74 -0.30 2.73 -13.27
CA ALA A 74 -0.48 1.28 -13.25
C ALA A 74 -1.61 0.83 -14.21
N GLY A 75 -2.73 1.55 -14.23
CA GLY A 75 -3.85 1.27 -15.13
C GLY A 75 -3.52 1.44 -16.61
N ASP A 76 -2.71 2.44 -16.95
CA ASP A 76 -2.28 2.65 -18.34
C ASP A 76 -1.33 1.53 -18.82
N ILE A 77 -0.47 1.02 -17.93
CA ILE A 77 0.36 -0.17 -18.21
C ILE A 77 -0.50 -1.43 -18.34
N LYS A 78 -1.43 -1.65 -17.41
CA LYS A 78 -2.33 -2.81 -17.41
C LYS A 78 -3.13 -2.93 -18.72
N LYS A 79 -3.56 -1.82 -19.31
CA LYS A 79 -4.27 -1.84 -20.61
C LYS A 79 -3.40 -2.33 -21.78
N ALA A 80 -2.08 -2.25 -21.65
CA ALA A 80 -1.14 -2.50 -22.72
C ALA A 80 -0.42 -3.86 -22.63
N VAL A 81 -0.60 -4.59 -21.52
CA VAL A 81 0.02 -5.90 -21.27
C VAL A 81 -1.03 -6.96 -20.93
N ASN A 82 -0.65 -8.23 -21.04
CA ASN A 82 -1.51 -9.39 -20.77
C ASN A 82 -1.09 -10.18 -19.51
N VAL A 83 -0.16 -9.64 -18.72
CA VAL A 83 0.27 -10.20 -17.44
C VAL A 83 -0.34 -9.42 -16.27
N PRO A 84 -0.47 -10.01 -15.06
CA PRO A 84 -0.94 -9.29 -13.89
C PRO A 84 -0.14 -8.03 -13.59
N VAL A 85 -0.84 -6.95 -13.22
CA VAL A 85 -0.25 -5.68 -12.81
C VAL A 85 -0.69 -5.33 -11.40
N SER A 86 0.27 -5.03 -10.52
CA SER A 86 -0.02 -4.49 -9.20
C SER A 86 0.18 -2.98 -9.12
N ALA A 87 -0.67 -2.32 -8.34
CA ALA A 87 -0.58 -0.89 -8.06
C ALA A 87 -0.21 -0.60 -6.61
N VAL A 88 0.57 0.47 -6.42
CA VAL A 88 0.85 1.11 -5.13
C VAL A 88 0.42 2.58 -5.17
N GLY A 89 0.76 3.34 -4.13
CA GLY A 89 0.57 4.79 -4.12
C GLY A 89 -0.34 5.27 -3.00
N ARG A 90 0.01 4.91 -1.75
CA ARG A 90 -0.73 5.34 -0.55
C ARG A 90 -2.15 4.75 -0.48
N ILE A 91 -2.31 3.48 -0.87
CA ILE A 91 -3.54 2.70 -0.60
C ILE A 91 -3.46 2.24 0.87
N VAL A 92 -4.41 2.67 1.71
CA VAL A 92 -4.29 2.54 3.18
C VAL A 92 -5.43 1.75 3.84
N ASP A 93 -6.52 1.48 3.13
CA ASP A 93 -7.67 0.74 3.63
C ASP A 93 -8.26 -0.18 2.54
N ALA A 94 -9.11 -1.11 2.98
CA ALA A 94 -9.70 -2.13 2.12
C ALA A 94 -10.60 -1.52 1.04
N GLU A 95 -11.35 -0.47 1.37
CA GLU A 95 -12.28 0.20 0.44
C GLU A 95 -11.53 0.87 -0.72
N MET A 96 -10.37 1.48 -0.44
CA MET A 96 -9.48 1.98 -1.49
C MET A 96 -8.93 0.86 -2.37
N ALA A 97 -8.51 -0.24 -1.75
CA ALA A 97 -7.97 -1.39 -2.47
C ALA A 97 -9.01 -2.01 -3.42
N GLU A 98 -10.23 -2.22 -2.93
CA GLU A 98 -11.37 -2.75 -3.69
C GLU A 98 -11.68 -1.86 -4.90
N ARG A 99 -11.82 -0.55 -4.70
CA ARG A 99 -12.05 0.39 -5.82
C ARG A 99 -10.98 0.33 -6.91
N VAL A 100 -9.71 0.15 -6.54
CA VAL A 100 -8.62 0.06 -7.52
C VAL A 100 -8.76 -1.19 -8.37
N ILE A 101 -9.13 -2.32 -7.77
CA ILE A 101 -9.32 -3.60 -8.47
C ILE A 101 -10.60 -3.55 -9.32
N GLU A 102 -11.73 -3.12 -8.75
CA GLU A 102 -13.02 -3.04 -9.44
C GLU A 102 -13.00 -2.08 -10.63
N SER A 103 -12.22 -1.00 -10.55
CA SER A 103 -12.04 -0.07 -11.68
C SER A 103 -11.19 -0.62 -12.82
N GLY A 104 -10.61 -1.82 -12.66
CA GLY A 104 -9.72 -2.43 -13.65
C GLY A 104 -8.35 -1.77 -13.76
N MET A 105 -7.99 -0.87 -12.83
CA MET A 105 -6.71 -0.15 -12.86
C MET A 105 -5.53 -1.00 -12.37
N ALA A 106 -5.79 -2.09 -11.67
CA ALA A 106 -4.80 -3.10 -11.31
C ALA A 106 -5.47 -4.47 -11.17
N ASP A 107 -4.68 -5.55 -11.19
CA ASP A 107 -5.12 -6.90 -10.80
C ASP A 107 -4.94 -7.12 -9.30
N MET A 108 -3.95 -6.44 -8.72
CA MET A 108 -3.59 -6.56 -7.32
C MET A 108 -3.23 -5.19 -6.74
N VAL A 109 -3.45 -5.03 -5.45
CA VAL A 109 -2.92 -3.88 -4.70
C VAL A 109 -1.79 -4.32 -3.81
N ALA A 110 -0.69 -3.58 -3.84
CA ALA A 110 0.42 -3.85 -2.96
C ALA A 110 0.51 -2.79 -1.86
N VAL A 111 0.64 -3.26 -0.63
CA VAL A 111 0.64 -2.43 0.58
C VAL A 111 1.92 -2.69 1.39
N GLY A 112 2.62 -1.63 1.73
CA GLY A 112 3.81 -1.69 2.61
C GLY A 112 3.49 -1.22 4.02
N ARG A 113 3.49 0.10 4.23
CA ARG A 113 3.21 0.72 5.54
C ARG A 113 1.89 0.28 6.21
N PRO A 114 0.79 -0.04 5.50
CA PRO A 114 -0.38 -0.65 6.12
C PRO A 114 -0.09 -1.95 6.88
N LEU A 115 0.79 -2.82 6.36
CA LEU A 115 1.17 -4.07 7.03
C LEU A 115 2.04 -3.83 8.27
N LEU A 116 2.84 -2.75 8.30
CA LEU A 116 3.56 -2.34 9.51
C LEU A 116 2.61 -1.89 10.62
N ALA A 117 1.52 -1.19 10.24
CA ALA A 117 0.51 -0.73 11.17
C ALA A 117 -0.40 -1.87 11.64
N ASP A 118 -0.73 -2.81 10.76
CA ASP A 118 -1.60 -3.95 11.04
C ASP A 118 -1.14 -5.19 10.25
N PRO A 119 -0.44 -6.16 10.88
CA PRO A 119 -0.02 -7.37 10.18
C PRO A 119 -1.21 -8.27 9.77
N ASP A 120 -2.36 -8.14 10.44
CA ASP A 120 -3.57 -8.91 10.14
C ASP A 120 -4.43 -8.28 9.04
N TRP A 121 -3.93 -7.27 8.32
CA TRP A 121 -4.69 -6.50 7.33
C TRP A 121 -5.46 -7.40 6.36
N GLY A 122 -4.78 -8.37 5.73
CA GLY A 122 -5.39 -9.30 4.78
C GLY A 122 -6.39 -10.26 5.45
N THR A 123 -6.02 -10.84 6.59
CA THR A 123 -6.88 -11.77 7.35
C THR A 123 -8.17 -11.08 7.83
N LYS A 124 -8.09 -9.83 8.28
CA LYS A 124 -9.25 -9.02 8.70
C LYS A 124 -10.17 -8.72 7.52
N ILE A 125 -9.62 -8.42 6.33
CA ILE A 125 -10.44 -8.23 5.12
C ILE A 125 -11.18 -9.52 4.77
N ALA A 126 -10.46 -10.64 4.71
CA ALA A 126 -11.04 -11.95 4.40
C ALA A 126 -12.15 -12.34 5.40
N ALA A 127 -12.03 -11.94 6.66
CA ALA A 127 -13.02 -12.17 7.72
C ALA A 127 -14.19 -11.16 7.73
N GLY A 128 -14.27 -10.22 6.79
CA GLY A 128 -15.28 -9.16 6.78
C GLY A 128 -15.12 -8.11 7.89
N LYS A 129 -13.93 -8.03 8.49
CA LYS A 129 -13.57 -7.15 9.63
C LYS A 129 -12.70 -5.97 9.20
N ALA A 130 -12.94 -5.43 8.00
CA ALA A 130 -12.14 -4.33 7.45
C ALA A 130 -12.13 -3.08 8.35
N CYS A 131 -13.17 -2.85 9.15
CA CYS A 131 -13.24 -1.71 10.06
C CYS A 131 -12.41 -1.88 11.34
N ASP A 132 -11.94 -3.10 11.64
CA ASP A 132 -11.05 -3.39 12.76
C ASP A 132 -9.56 -3.21 12.37
N ILE A 133 -9.29 -2.84 11.12
CA ILE A 133 -7.94 -2.60 10.62
C ILE A 133 -7.37 -1.32 11.23
N ARG A 134 -6.17 -1.43 11.80
CA ARG A 134 -5.35 -0.31 12.25
C ARG A 134 -4.79 0.44 11.04
N ARG A 135 -5.58 1.38 10.52
CA ARG A 135 -5.26 2.16 9.32
C ARG A 135 -3.96 2.97 9.48
N CYS A 136 -3.01 2.75 8.57
CA CYS A 136 -1.81 3.57 8.48
C CYS A 136 -2.15 5.03 8.14
N ILE A 137 -1.62 5.96 8.93
CA ILE A 137 -1.84 7.40 8.76
C ILE A 137 -0.78 8.10 7.90
N SER A 138 0.19 7.36 7.35
CA SER A 138 1.30 7.93 6.55
C SER A 138 2.15 8.96 7.33
N CYS A 139 2.31 8.81 8.64
CA CYS A 139 3.08 9.76 9.46
C CYS A 139 4.59 9.74 9.17
N ASN A 140 5.10 8.65 8.57
CA ASN A 140 6.52 8.40 8.32
C ASN A 140 7.40 8.43 9.59
N LYS A 141 6.78 8.24 10.77
CA LYS A 141 7.47 8.16 12.07
C LYS A 141 7.66 6.73 12.51
N GLY A 142 8.89 6.39 12.92
CA GLY A 142 9.33 5.04 13.28
C GLY A 142 9.61 4.13 12.09
N CYS A 143 8.98 4.38 10.93
CA CYS A 143 9.15 3.58 9.73
C CYS A 143 10.11 4.27 8.74
N THR A 144 9.60 5.18 7.91
CA THR A 144 10.38 5.83 6.85
C THR A 144 11.54 6.66 7.39
N ASP A 145 11.32 7.46 8.44
CA ASP A 145 12.39 8.26 9.05
C ASP A 145 13.46 7.36 9.69
N ALA A 146 13.09 6.25 10.32
CA ALA A 146 14.04 5.30 10.86
C ALA A 146 14.92 4.69 9.75
N ILE A 147 14.33 4.31 8.61
CA ILE A 147 15.11 3.84 7.43
C ILE A 147 16.10 4.92 6.99
N GLN A 148 15.65 6.16 6.85
CA GLN A 148 16.51 7.27 6.42
C GLN A 148 17.67 7.53 7.40
N ASN A 149 17.45 7.30 8.69
CA ASN A 149 18.45 7.47 9.74
C ASN A 149 19.22 6.19 10.09
N ARG A 150 19.00 5.08 9.37
CA ARG A 150 19.58 3.75 9.65
C ARG A 150 19.32 3.28 11.08
N GLN A 151 18.12 3.55 11.57
CA GLN A 151 17.64 3.20 12.90
C GLN A 151 16.69 1.99 12.84
N PHE A 152 16.39 1.46 14.03
CA PHE A 152 15.44 0.37 14.21
C PHE A 152 14.04 0.75 13.70
N LEU A 153 13.45 -0.13 12.90
CA LEU A 153 12.15 0.09 12.27
C LEU A 153 11.02 -0.26 13.24
N SER A 154 10.03 0.63 13.32
CA SER A 154 8.83 0.47 14.15
C SER A 154 7.64 1.23 13.53
N CYS A 155 6.48 1.16 14.17
CA CYS A 155 5.31 1.94 13.78
C CYS A 155 4.70 2.63 14.99
N VAL A 156 4.41 3.92 14.88
CA VAL A 156 3.75 4.68 15.97
C VAL A 156 2.35 4.19 16.32
N LEU A 157 1.69 3.46 15.40
CA LEU A 157 0.39 2.87 15.63
C LEU A 157 0.49 1.43 16.14
N ASN A 158 1.60 0.74 15.88
CA ASN A 158 1.78 -0.67 16.22
C ASN A 158 2.97 -0.85 17.17
N ALA A 159 2.68 -0.92 18.46
CA ALA A 159 3.70 -1.07 19.51
C ALA A 159 4.46 -2.41 19.43
N GLU A 160 3.90 -3.40 18.73
CA GLU A 160 4.52 -4.72 18.50
C GLU A 160 5.44 -4.73 17.29
N ASN A 161 5.29 -3.79 16.34
CA ASN A 161 6.11 -3.78 15.13
C ASN A 161 7.59 -3.54 15.45
N GLY A 162 8.45 -4.42 14.93
CA GLY A 162 9.88 -4.52 15.24
C GLY A 162 10.18 -5.36 16.49
N TYR A 163 9.20 -5.58 17.37
CA TYR A 163 9.35 -6.29 18.63
C TYR A 163 8.54 -7.58 18.67
N GLU A 164 8.23 -8.18 17.52
CA GLU A 164 7.27 -9.29 17.37
C GLU A 164 7.62 -10.51 18.25
N ASN A 165 8.92 -10.71 18.55
CA ASN A 165 9.40 -11.81 19.40
C ASN A 165 9.36 -11.51 20.91
N THR A 166 9.18 -10.26 21.33
CA THR A 166 9.36 -9.82 22.73
C THR A 166 8.19 -9.01 23.27
N ARG A 167 7.30 -8.51 22.41
CA ARG A 167 6.12 -7.75 22.79
C ARG A 167 4.89 -8.36 22.14
N SER A 168 3.87 -8.58 22.97
CA SER A 168 2.54 -8.97 22.55
C SER A 168 1.51 -8.13 23.30
N ILE A 169 0.54 -7.54 22.60
CA ILE A 169 -0.58 -6.83 23.22
C ILE A 169 -1.56 -7.88 23.76
N GLN A 170 -1.65 -7.96 25.08
CA GLN A 170 -2.57 -8.85 25.79
C GLN A 170 -3.81 -8.09 26.24
N PRO A 171 -4.97 -8.75 26.39
CA PRO A 171 -6.13 -8.17 27.06
C PRO A 171 -5.76 -7.58 28.42
N ALA A 172 -6.35 -6.44 28.75
CA ALA A 172 -6.11 -5.82 30.05
C ALA A 172 -6.63 -6.72 31.19
N ALA A 173 -5.90 -6.80 32.30
CA ALA A 173 -6.30 -7.61 33.46
C ALA A 173 -7.62 -7.16 34.09
N GLN A 174 -7.98 -5.88 33.92
CA GLN A 174 -9.27 -5.33 34.30
C GLN A 174 -9.86 -4.58 33.11
N GLU A 175 -11.06 -5.00 32.69
CA GLU A 175 -11.83 -4.23 31.71
C GLU A 175 -12.22 -2.89 32.31
N LYS A 176 -11.84 -1.80 31.64
CA LYS A 176 -12.44 -0.51 31.95
C LYS A 176 -13.86 -0.52 31.41
N GLU A 177 -14.82 -0.21 32.28
CA GLU A 177 -16.21 0.04 31.89
C GLU A 177 -16.24 1.09 30.77
N ASP A 178 -16.58 0.67 29.54
CA ASP A 178 -16.69 1.59 28.41
C ASP A 178 -17.96 2.42 28.58
N ARG A 179 -17.81 3.58 29.23
CA ARG A 179 -18.88 4.55 29.45
C ARG A 179 -19.35 5.24 28.17
N ARG A 180 -18.75 4.92 27.01
CA ARG A 180 -19.17 5.45 25.72
C ARG A 180 -20.31 4.59 25.16
N PRO A 181 -21.32 5.20 24.51
CA PRO A 181 -22.33 4.42 23.81
C PRO A 181 -21.63 3.48 22.82
N ARG A 182 -21.96 2.18 22.86
CA ARG A 182 -21.39 1.17 21.97
C ARG A 182 -21.41 1.71 20.54
N ARG A 183 -20.22 1.90 19.95
CA ARG A 183 -20.12 2.34 18.55
C ARG A 183 -20.91 1.35 17.71
N ARG A 184 -21.77 1.87 16.81
CA ARG A 184 -22.47 1.00 15.85
C ARG A 184 -21.43 0.13 15.15
N PRO A 185 -21.63 -1.20 15.05
CA PRO A 185 -20.78 -2.05 14.24
C PRO A 185 -20.69 -1.42 12.86
N CYS A 186 -19.47 -1.22 12.39
CA CYS A 186 -19.22 -0.74 11.05
C CYS A 186 -19.79 -1.79 10.09
N ARG A 187 -20.91 -1.48 9.43
CA ARG A 187 -21.54 -2.38 8.47
C ARG A 187 -20.69 -2.38 7.22
N SER A 188 -19.93 -3.46 6.99
CA SER A 188 -19.42 -3.80 5.67
C SER A 188 -20.62 -3.79 4.69
N GLY A 189 -20.65 -2.82 3.77
CA GLY A 189 -21.71 -2.70 2.76
C GLY A 189 -22.79 -1.64 3.01
N SER A 190 -22.74 -0.83 4.07
CA SER A 190 -23.63 0.35 4.16
C SER A 190 -22.93 1.56 4.78
N ARG A 191 -22.44 2.43 3.88
CA ARG A 191 -21.77 3.73 4.07
C ARG A 191 -20.26 3.69 4.33
N PRO A 192 -19.47 4.59 3.70
CA PRO A 192 -18.02 4.66 3.89
C PRO A 192 -17.68 4.96 5.34
N CYS A 193 -16.68 4.25 5.87
CA CYS A 193 -16.12 4.53 7.18
C CYS A 193 -15.27 5.82 7.10
N GLY A 194 -15.94 6.97 7.19
CA GLY A 194 -15.29 8.28 7.12
C GLY A 194 -16.01 9.37 6.34
N SER A 195 -17.26 9.19 5.89
CA SER A 195 -18.04 10.34 5.44
C SER A 195 -18.40 11.21 6.64
N ALA A 196 -17.55 12.19 6.93
CA ALA A 196 -17.97 13.38 7.66
C ALA A 196 -19.31 13.84 7.06
N ALA A 197 -20.26 14.17 7.91
CA ALA A 197 -21.49 14.82 7.50
C ALA A 197 -21.10 15.99 6.56
N ARG A 198 -21.53 15.90 5.30
CA ARG A 198 -21.57 17.11 4.46
C ARG A 198 -22.62 18.03 5.09
N PRO A 199 -22.40 19.35 5.11
CA PRO A 199 -23.33 20.31 5.70
C PRO A 199 -24.73 20.20 5.09
#